data_AF-A0A354J687-F1
#
_entry.id   AF-A0A354J687-F1
#
_cell.length_a   1.000
_cell.length_b   1.000
_cell.length_c   1.000
_cell.angle_alpha   90.00
_cell.angle_beta   90.00
_cell.angle_gamma   90.00
#
_symmetry.space_group_name_H-M   'P 1'
#
loop_
_entity.id
_entity.type
_entity.pdbx_description
1 polymer ?
#
loop_
_entity_poly.entity_id
_entity_poly.type
_entity_poly.pdbx_seq_one_letter_code
_entity_poly.pdbx_strand_id
1 'polypeptide(L)'
;MNIVLLEPEIPQNTGNIGRTCVATGTKLHLIEPMGFRLNEKQIRRAGLDYWSDLDVTTYDSYPDFLAKNPGAKIYMATTKA
;
A
#
# COMPACT_ATOMS: atom_id res chain seq x y z
N MET A 1 -7.79 10.46 3.82
CA MET A 1 -7.99 9.04 4.22
C MET A 1 -6.71 8.28 3.92
N ASN A 2 -6.38 7.21 4.63
CA ASN A 2 -5.17 6.40 4.40
C ASN A 2 -5.54 4.92 4.37
N ILE A 3 -4.94 4.17 3.45
CA ILE A 3 -5.01 2.70 3.44
C ILE A 3 -3.61 2.16 3.69
N VAL A 4 -3.48 1.21 4.60
CA VAL A 4 -2.20 0.59 4.96
C VAL A 4 -2.29 -0.90 4.64
N LEU A 5 -1.35 -1.39 3.83
CA LEU A 5 -1.16 -2.82 3.57
C LEU A 5 0.09 -3.28 4.31
N LEU A 6 -0.11 -4.12 5.33
CA LEU A 6 0.97 -4.77 6.06
C LEU A 6 1.39 -6.04 5.29
N GLU A 7 2.65 -6.08 4.88
CA GLU A 7 3.29 -7.25 4.25
C GLU A 7 2.47 -7.86 3.09
N PRO A 8 2.03 -7.06 2.08
CA PRO A 8 1.14 -7.57 1.05
C PRO A 8 1.82 -8.64 0.19
N GLU A 9 1.13 -9.76 0.00
CA GLU A 9 1.68 -10.92 -0.71
C GLU A 9 1.33 -10.96 -2.21
N ILE A 10 0.13 -10.48 -2.58
CA ILE A 10 -0.42 -10.64 -3.93
C ILE A 10 -0.37 -9.31 -4.69
N PRO A 11 0.42 -9.20 -5.78
CA PRO A 11 0.61 -7.94 -6.50
C PRO A 11 -0.70 -7.41 -7.12
N GLN A 12 -1.58 -8.28 -7.58
CA GLN A 12 -2.88 -7.89 -8.16
C GLN A 12 -3.78 -7.19 -7.13
N ASN A 13 -3.75 -7.63 -5.86
CA ASN A 13 -4.55 -7.00 -4.81
C ASN A 13 -4.04 -5.59 -4.52
N THR A 14 -2.72 -5.43 -4.38
CA THR A 14 -2.08 -4.12 -4.20
C THR A 14 -2.38 -3.20 -5.39
N GLY A 15 -2.33 -3.73 -6.62
CA GLY A 15 -2.70 -2.99 -7.83
C GLY A 15 -4.17 -2.59 -7.89
N ASN A 16 -5.11 -3.42 -7.43
CA ASN A 16 -6.51 -3.03 -7.41
C ASN A 16 -6.77 -1.95 -6.34
N ILE A 17 -6.18 -2.11 -5.16
CA ILE A 17 -6.29 -1.15 -4.06
C ILE A 17 -5.64 0.19 -4.42
N GLY A 18 -4.48 0.17 -5.07
CA GLY A 18 -3.83 1.38 -5.60
C GLY A 18 -4.72 2.14 -6.57
N ARG A 19 -5.42 1.43 -7.48
CA ARG A 19 -6.36 2.06 -8.41
C ARG A 19 -7.51 2.75 -7.68
N THR A 20 -8.06 2.10 -6.64
CA THR A 20 -9.08 2.70 -5.78
C THR A 20 -8.54 3.90 -5.01
N CYS A 21 -7.28 3.87 -4.57
CA CYS A 21 -6.63 4.98 -3.89
C CYS A 21 -6.54 6.22 -4.80
N VAL A 22 -6.12 6.06 -6.06
CA VAL A 22 -6.14 7.16 -7.05
C VAL A 22 -7.55 7.69 -7.25
N ALA A 23 -8.54 6.81 -7.48
CA ALA A 23 -9.92 7.23 -7.72
C ALA A 23 -10.56 7.98 -6.53
N THR A 24 -10.07 7.76 -5.32
CA THR A 24 -10.62 8.35 -4.09
C THR A 24 -9.74 9.45 -3.47
N GLY A 25 -8.59 9.75 -4.08
CA GLY A 25 -7.60 10.66 -3.49
C GLY A 25 -7.06 10.18 -2.14
N THR A 26 -6.98 8.85 -1.95
CA THR A 26 -6.50 8.22 -0.72
C THR A 26 -5.01 7.88 -0.85
N LYS A 27 -4.23 8.10 0.21
CA LYS A 27 -2.82 7.69 0.25
C LYS A 27 -2.69 6.21 0.58
N LEU A 28 -1.83 5.51 -0.16
CA LEU A 28 -1.50 4.11 0.06
C LEU A 28 -0.17 3.99 0.83
N HIS A 29 -0.17 3.22 1.90
CA HIS A 29 1.01 2.89 2.68
C HIS A 29 1.30 1.40 2.54
N LEU A 30 2.52 1.05 2.16
CA LEU A 30 2.97 -0.33 1.97
C LEU A 30 4.07 -0.63 2.97
N ILE A 31 3.91 -1.68 3.78
CA ILE A 31 4.90 -2.06 4.80
C ILE A 31 5.56 -3.37 4.37
N GLU A 32 6.89 -3.38 4.35
CA GLU A 32 7.71 -4.53 4.02
C GLU A 32 7.74 -5.60 5.14
N PRO A 33 8.10 -6.86 4.80
CA PRO A 33 8.42 -7.39 3.46
C PRO A 33 7.18 -7.62 2.58
N MET A 34 7.27 -7.24 1.31
CA MET A 34 6.24 -7.57 0.31
C MET A 34 6.53 -8.93 -0.33
N GLY A 35 5.49 -9.72 -0.61
CA GLY A 35 5.60 -10.99 -1.34
C GLY A 35 5.92 -10.82 -2.83
N PHE A 36 6.07 -9.58 -3.31
CA PHE A 36 6.40 -9.23 -4.69
C PHE A 36 7.29 -7.99 -4.73
N ARG A 37 7.92 -7.74 -5.89
CA ARG A 37 8.71 -6.53 -6.11
C ARG A 37 7.86 -5.46 -6.78
N LEU A 38 7.97 -4.23 -6.28
CA LEU A 38 7.50 -3.03 -6.96
C LEU A 38 8.60 -2.53 -7.90
N ASN A 39 8.77 -3.17 -9.06
CA ASN A 39 9.61 -2.59 -10.11
C ASN A 39 8.73 -2.03 -11.23
N GLU A 40 9.23 -0.99 -11.89
CA GLU A 40 8.53 -0.26 -12.95
C GLU A 40 8.07 -1.20 -14.09
N LYS A 41 8.84 -2.26 -14.37
CA LYS A 41 8.46 -3.30 -15.34
C LYS A 41 7.25 -4.11 -14.89
N GLN A 42 7.15 -4.48 -13.62
CA GLN A 42 6.02 -5.22 -13.04
C GLN A 42 4.79 -4.35 -12.91
N ILE A 43 4.96 -3.09 -12.50
CA ILE A 43 3.90 -2.07 -12.44
C ILE A 43 3.30 -1.89 -13.84
N ARG A 44 4.14 -1.65 -14.85
CA ARG A 44 3.71 -1.52 -16.25
C ARG A 44 3.06 -2.79 -16.80
N ARG A 45 3.59 -3.98 -16.44
CA ARG A 45 3.03 -5.27 -16.89
C ARG A 45 1.73 -5.65 -16.20
N ALA A 46 1.50 -5.18 -14.98
CA ALA A 46 0.25 -5.36 -14.25
C ALA A 46 -0.85 -4.39 -14.71
N GLY A 47 -0.59 -3.56 -15.73
CA GLY A 47 -1.56 -2.59 -16.25
C GLY A 47 -1.83 -1.46 -15.25
N LEU A 48 -0.84 -1.11 -14.42
CA LEU A 48 -0.94 -0.04 -13.44
C LEU A 48 -0.47 1.28 -14.08
N ASP A 49 -1.14 1.69 -15.15
CA ASP A 49 -0.94 2.97 -15.83
C ASP A 49 -1.13 4.17 -14.89
N TYR A 50 -1.98 4.01 -13.87
CA TYR A 50 -2.25 5.02 -12.84
C TYR A 50 -1.14 5.16 -11.78
N TRP A 51 -0.14 4.28 -11.73
CA TRP A 51 0.78 4.21 -10.58
C TRP A 51 1.61 5.49 -10.39
N SER A 52 1.85 6.26 -11.46
CA SER A 52 2.47 7.59 -11.38
C SER A 52 1.62 8.61 -10.61
N ASP A 53 0.31 8.42 -10.61
CA ASP A 53 -0.67 9.31 -9.97
C ASP A 53 -1.02 8.84 -8.55
N LEU A 54 -0.49 7.67 -8.15
CA LEU A 54 -0.71 7.10 -6.83
C LEU A 54 0.22 7.77 -5.80
N ASP A 55 -0.38 8.43 -4.80
CA ASP A 55 0.34 8.80 -3.59
C ASP A 55 0.61 7.53 -2.75
N VAL A 56 1.80 6.95 -2.93
CA VAL A 56 2.26 5.74 -2.24
C VAL A 56 3.50 6.02 -1.41
N THR A 57 3.58 5.41 -0.22
CA THR A 57 4.78 5.44 0.63
C THR A 57 5.09 4.04 1.14
N THR A 58 6.36 3.65 1.07
CA THR A 58 6.86 2.35 1.55
C THR A 58 7.58 2.50 2.89
N TYR A 59 7.43 1.50 3.74
CA TYR A 59 8.03 1.43 5.08
C TYR A 59 8.78 0.12 5.25
N ASP A 60 9.91 0.14 5.94
CA ASP A 60 10.75 -1.04 6.14
C ASP A 60 10.09 -2.05 7.09
N SER A 61 9.23 -1.57 7.99
CA SER A 61 8.54 -2.38 9.00
C SER A 61 7.38 -1.62 9.64
N TYR A 62 6.52 -2.32 10.39
CA TYR A 62 5.44 -1.66 11.13
C TYR A 62 5.94 -0.64 12.17
N PRO A 63 7.03 -0.90 12.93
CA PRO A 63 7.64 0.14 13.77
C PRO A 63 8.10 1.39 13.01
N ASP A 64 8.68 1.24 11.82
CA ASP A 64 9.07 2.37 10.97
C ASP A 64 7.86 3.19 10.53
N PHE A 65 6.76 2.51 10.17
CA PHE A 65 5.48 3.16 9.90
C PHE A 65 4.97 3.99 11.09
N LEU A 66 5.00 3.44 12.30
CA LEU A 66 4.57 4.16 13.51
C LEU A 66 5.48 5.36 13.84
N ALA A 67 6.79 5.20 13.68
CA ALA A 67 7.76 6.26 13.95
C ALA A 67 7.59 7.44 13.00
N LYS A 68 7.33 7.17 11.71
CA LYS A 68 7.09 8.20 10.69
C LYS A 68 5.68 8.80 10.74
N ASN A 69 4.73 8.14 11.41
CA ASN A 69 3.34 8.60 11.54
C ASN A 69 2.90 8.66 13.03
N PRO A 70 3.53 9.52 13.86
CA PRO A 70 3.20 9.61 15.27
C PRO A 70 1.75 10.08 15.47
N GLY A 71 1.03 9.42 16.38
CA GLY A 71 -0.36 9.77 16.70
C GLY A 71 -1.40 9.32 15.66
N ALA A 72 -1.01 8.48 14.70
CA ALA A 72 -1.95 7.90 13.74
C ALA A 72 -3.06 7.12 14.46
N LYS A 73 -4.32 7.45 14.18
CA LYS A 73 -5.46 6.65 14.64
C LYS A 73 -5.66 5.46 13.69
N ILE A 74 -5.31 4.27 14.17
CA ILE A 74 -5.28 3.05 13.37
C ILE A 74 -6.54 2.22 13.64
N TYR A 75 -7.16 1.75 12.56
CA TYR A 75 -8.24 0.76 12.60
C TYR A 75 -7.78 -0.47 11.82
N MET A 76 -7.92 -1.65 12.41
CA MET A 76 -7.46 -2.91 11.82
C MET A 76 -8.65 -3.75 11.38
N ALA A 77 -8.56 -4.31 10.18
CA ALA A 77 -9.51 -5.32 9.70
C ALA A 77 -9.00 -6.71 10.11
N THR A 78 -9.82 -7.45 10.85
CA THR A 78 -9.56 -8.84 11.25
C THR A 78 -10.79 -9.69 10.96
N THR A 79 -10.59 -10.95 10.56
CA THR A 79 -11.67 -11.94 10.40
C THR A 79 -11.92 -12.72 11.69
N LYS A 80 -11.03 -12.58 12.69
CA LYS A 80 -11.19 -13.14 14.04
C LYS A 80 -11.73 -12.06 14.97
N ALA A 81 -12.82 -12.38 15.66
CA ALA A 81 -13.36 -11.58 16.76
C ALA A 81 -12.47 -11.66 18.00
#